data_AF-A0AAW5N053-F1
#
_entry.id   AF-A0AAW5N053-F1
#
_cell.length_a   1.000
_cell.length_b   1.000
_cell.length_c   1.000
_cell.angle_alpha   90.00
_cell.angle_beta   90.00
_cell.angle_gamma   90.00
#
_symmetry.space_group_name_H-M   'P 1'
#
loop_
_entity.id
_entity.type
_entity.pdbx_description
1 polymer ?
#
loop_
_entity_poly.entity_id
_entity_poly.type
_entity_poly.pdbx_seq_one_letter_code
_entity_poly.pdbx_strand_id
1 'polypeptide(L)' 'AGDYDFVFIDTGPHLDPFLLNGLAASDLLLTPTPPAQVDFHSTLKYLTRLPEMLERLEEEGVEPRLSASIGFMSKMTGKR' A
#
# COMPACT_ATOMS: atom_id res chain seq x y z
N ALA A 1 12.28 -14.78 17.02
CA ALA A 1 12.57 -14.19 15.70
C ALA A 1 13.04 -15.32 14.80
N GLY A 2 12.45 -15.47 13.60
CA GLY A 2 12.83 -16.51 12.65
C GLY A 2 11.70 -17.45 12.19
N ASP A 3 10.43 -17.13 12.44
CA ASP A 3 9.31 -18.02 12.06
C ASP A 3 8.82 -17.82 10.61
N TYR A 4 9.04 -16.63 10.03
CA TYR A 4 8.55 -16.28 8.70
C TYR A 4 9.60 -15.49 7.92
N ASP A 5 9.74 -15.81 6.62
CA ASP A 5 10.56 -15.04 5.68
C ASP A 5 9.81 -13.79 5.18
N PHE A 6 8.51 -13.93 4.92
CA PHE A 6 7.64 -12.85 4.44
C PHE A 6 6.31 -12.86 5.20
N VAL A 7 5.84 -11.67 5.56
CA VAL A 7 4.52 -11.45 6.16
C VAL A 7 3.77 -10.44 5.30
N PHE A 8 2.61 -10.85 4.79
CA PHE A 8 1.74 -9.96 4.01
C PHE A 8 0.65 -9.40 4.92
N ILE A 9 0.40 -8.10 4.78
CA ILE A 9 -0.68 -7.39 5.46
C ILE A 9 -1.70 -6.99 4.40
N ASP A 10 -2.95 -7.41 4.58
CA ASP A 10 -4.07 -7.10 3.67
C ASP A 10 -5.09 -6.22 4.38
N THR A 11 -5.29 -5.01 3.86
CA THR A 11 -6.19 -4.00 4.41
C THR A 11 -6.95 -3.30 3.30
N GLY A 12 -8.15 -2.81 3.60
CA GLY A 12 -8.86 -1.93 2.68
C GLY A 12 -8.08 -0.63 2.39
N PRO A 13 -8.34 0.05 1.27
CA PRO A 13 -7.67 1.30 0.89
C PRO A 13 -8.23 2.53 1.62
N HIS A 14 -9.08 2.32 2.63
CA HIS A 14 -9.74 3.38 3.38
C HIS A 14 -8.83 3.88 4.48
N LEU A 15 -8.89 5.18 4.78
CA LEU A 15 -8.12 5.80 5.85
C LEU A 15 -8.69 5.36 7.21
N ASP A 16 -8.19 4.24 7.72
CA ASP A 16 -8.59 3.65 8.98
C ASP A 16 -7.36 3.25 9.83
N PRO A 17 -7.55 2.92 11.12
CA PRO A 17 -6.45 2.49 11.97
C PRO A 17 -5.74 1.21 11.48
N PHE A 18 -6.40 0.34 10.73
CA PHE A 18 -5.78 -0.89 10.24
C PHE A 18 -4.78 -0.60 9.13
N LEU A 19 -5.12 0.28 8.19
CA LEU A 19 -4.21 0.70 7.14
C LEU A 19 -3.00 1.45 7.72
N LEU A 20 -3.20 2.33 8.72
CA LEU A 20 -2.09 3.01 9.39
C LEU A 20 -1.15 2.03 10.10
N ASN A 21 -1.68 1.06 10.85
CA ASN A 21 -0.87 0.01 11.47
C ASN A 21 -0.13 -0.84 10.43
N GLY A 22 -0.79 -1.15 9.31
CA GLY A 22 -0.16 -1.87 8.20
C GLY A 22 1.01 -1.09 7.61
N LEU A 23 0.85 0.21 7.35
CA LEU A 23 1.90 1.08 6.83
C LEU A 23 3.06 1.26 7.81
N ALA A 24 2.77 1.41 9.10
CA ALA A 24 3.79 1.53 10.14
C ALA A 24 4.65 0.26 10.26
N ALA A 25 4.04 -0.91 10.10
CA ALA A 25 4.72 -2.20 10.26
C ALA A 25 5.42 -2.72 9.00
N SER A 26 5.03 -2.26 7.81
CA SER A 26 5.49 -2.83 6.54
C SER A 26 6.81 -2.23 6.06
N ASP A 27 7.75 -3.07 5.64
CA ASP A 27 8.99 -2.62 5.01
C ASP A 27 8.82 -2.35 3.50
N LEU A 28 7.81 -2.95 2.86
CA LEU A 28 7.54 -2.85 1.42
C LEU A 28 6.04 -2.73 1.11
N LEU A 29 5.67 -1.82 0.21
CA LEU A 29 4.29 -1.64 -0.28
C LEU A 29 4.10 -2.30 -1.65
N LEU A 30 3.11 -3.19 -1.77
CA LEU A 30 2.70 -3.81 -3.03
C LEU A 30 1.39 -3.22 -3.53
N THR A 31 1.42 -2.58 -4.70
CA THR A 31 0.24 -1.93 -5.28
C THR A 31 -0.18 -2.62 -6.59
N PRO A 32 -1.20 -3.49 -6.57
CA PRO A 32 -1.80 -3.99 -7.80
C PRO A 32 -2.62 -2.87 -8.46
N THR A 33 -2.32 -2.59 -9.73
CA THR A 33 -2.94 -1.52 -10.50
C THR A 33 -3.81 -2.12 -11.61
N PRO A 34 -5.15 -2.08 -11.48
CA PRO A 34 -6.04 -2.62 -12.50
C PRO A 34 -6.02 -1.76 -13.79
N PRO A 35 -6.19 -2.36 -14.98
CA PRO A 35 -6.18 -1.64 -16.25
C PRO A 35 -7.51 -0.92 -16.54
N ALA A 36 -8.59 -1.30 -15.86
CA ALA A 36 -9.89 -0.67 -16.04
C ALA A 36 -9.82 0.79 -15.60
N GLN A 37 -10.25 1.73 -16.45
CA GLN A 37 -10.02 3.15 -16.27
C GLN A 37 -10.53 3.69 -14.92
N VAL A 38 -11.71 3.25 -14.47
CA VAL A 38 -12.33 3.66 -13.21
C VAL A 38 -11.51 3.17 -12.00
N ASP A 39 -11.06 1.91 -12.05
CA ASP A 39 -10.26 1.30 -11.00
C ASP A 39 -8.85 1.90 -10.97
N PHE A 40 -8.24 2.10 -12.14
CA PHE A 40 -6.94 2.77 -12.29
C PHE A 40 -6.95 4.16 -11.67
N HIS A 41 -7.98 4.96 -11.96
CA HIS A 41 -8.13 6.29 -11.37
C HIS A 41 -8.32 6.22 -9.85
N SER A 42 -8.99 5.19 -9.34
CA SER A 42 -9.16 4.96 -7.90
C SER A 42 -7.83 4.59 -7.24
N THR A 43 -7.00 3.76 -7.88
CA THR A 43 -5.64 3.44 -7.42
C THR A 43 -4.76 4.69 -7.38
N LEU A 44 -4.83 5.57 -8.39
CA LEU A 44 -4.08 6.83 -8.38
C LEU A 44 -4.50 7.73 -7.21
N LYS A 45 -5.80 7.83 -6.91
CA LYS A 45 -6.30 8.59 -5.75
C LYS A 45 -5.76 8.04 -4.43
N TYR A 46 -5.71 6.71 -4.29
CA TYR A 46 -5.10 6.08 -3.12
C TYR A 46 -3.61 6.44 -3.02
N LEU A 47 -2.85 6.28 -4.09
CA LEU A 47 -1.41 6.60 -4.11
C LEU A 47 -1.12 8.06 -3.79
N THR A 48 -1.93 9.00 -4.26
CA THR A 48 -1.76 10.43 -3.95
C THR A 48 -1.99 10.78 -2.48
N ARG A 49 -2.70 9.93 -1.73
CA ARG A 49 -2.96 10.14 -0.29
C ARG A 49 -1.89 9.50 0.60
N LEU A 50 -1.06 8.60 0.07
CA LEU A 50 -0.04 7.91 0.88
C LEU A 50 0.90 8.86 1.64
N PRO A 51 1.39 9.98 1.07
CA PRO A 51 2.23 10.91 1.83
C PRO A 51 1.54 11.47 3.07
N GLU A 52 0.27 11.90 2.94
CA GLU A 52 -0.54 12.39 4.07
C GLU A 52 -0.70 11.31 5.15
N MET A 53 -0.81 10.04 4.76
CA MET A 53 -0.92 8.93 5.71
C MET A 53 0.39 8.66 6.47
N LEU A 54 1.54 8.81 5.79
CA LEU A 54 2.85 8.67 6.41
C LEU A 54 3.14 9.85 7.35
N GLU A 55 2.80 11.08 6.95
CA GLU A 55 2.91 12.27 7.80
C GLU A 55 2.10 12.11 9.10
N ARG A 56 0.88 11.57 9.02
CA ARG A 56 0.07 11.27 10.22
C ARG A 56 0.73 10.27 11.18
N LEU A 57 1.45 9.29 10.67
CA LEU A 57 2.20 8.36 11.53
C LEU A 57 3.35 9.08 12.25
N GLU A 58 4.07 9.95 11.54
CA GLU A 58 5.15 10.77 12.10
C GLU A 58 4.62 11.74 13.17
N GLU A 59 3.45 12.35 12.95
CA GLU A 59 2.77 13.20 13.95
C GLU A 59 2.40 12.45 15.23
N GLU A 60 2.08 11.15 15.13
CA GLU A 60 1.82 10.26 16.26
C GLU A 60 3.11 9.73 16.92
N GLY A 61 4.28 10.14 16.41
CA GLY A 61 5.60 9.73 16.92
C GLY A 61 6.02 8.33 16.46
N VAL A 62 5.40 7.81 15.39
CA VAL A 62 5.71 6.51 14.81
C VAL A 62 6.47 6.72 13.51
N GLU A 63 7.75 6.33 13.49
CA GLU A 63 8.52 6.32 12.25
C GLU A 63 8.11 5.13 11.37
N PRO A 64 7.58 5.36 10.15
CA PRO A 64 7.18 4.28 9.26
C PRO A 64 8.41 3.50 8.76
N ARG A 65 8.29 2.17 8.70
CA ARG A 65 9.37 1.27 8.24
C ARG A 65 9.48 1.16 6.71
N LEU A 66 8.59 1.82 5.98
CA LEU A 66 8.45 1.65 4.55
C LEU A 66 9.71 2.09 3.79
N SER A 67 10.35 1.14 3.11
CA SER A 67 11.63 1.34 2.42
C SER A 67 11.54 1.18 0.91
N ALA A 68 10.51 0.48 0.41
CA ALA A 68 10.32 0.22 -1.00
C ALA A 68 8.83 0.19 -1.39
N SER A 69 8.53 0.50 -2.65
CA SER A 69 7.21 0.29 -3.23
C SER A 69 7.31 -0.36 -4.60
N ILE A 70 6.40 -1.31 -4.87
CA ILE A 70 6.33 -2.04 -6.14
C ILE A 70 4.90 -1.97 -6.66
N GLY A 71 4.74 -1.33 -7.81
CA GLY A 71 3.49 -1.30 -8.57
C GLY A 71 3.52 -2.30 -9.72
N PHE A 72 2.43 -3.03 -9.94
CA PHE A 72 2.30 -3.94 -11.08
C PHE A 72 0.89 -3.93 -11.66
N MET A 73 0.76 -4.18 -12.96
CA MET A 73 -0.55 -4.25 -13.62
C MET A 73 -1.25 -5.56 -13.26
N SER A 74 -2.44 -5.48 -12.66
CA SER A 74 -3.24 -6.66 -12.32
C SER A 74 -4.24 -6.97 -13.44
N LYS A 75 -4.48 -8.26 -13.76
CA LYS A 75 -5.46 -8.66 -14.79
C LYS A 75 -5.25 -8.00 -16.17
N MET A 76 -4.03 -7.64 -16.52
CA MET A 76 -3.72 -7.16 -17.87
C MET A 76 -3.92 -8.33 -18.85
N THR A 77 -5.01 -8.30 -19.60
CA THR A 77 -5.25 -9.31 -20.64
C THR A 77 -4.22 -9.13 -21.74
N GLY A 78 -3.20 -9.99 -21.74
CA GLY A 78 -2.39 -10.16 -22.93
C GLY A 78 -3.33 -10.61 -24.05
N LYS A 79 -3.37 -9.86 -25.16
CA LYS A 79 -3.89 -10.41 -26.41
C LYS A 79 -3.00 -11.61 -26.75
N ARG A 80 -3.48 -12.82 -26.45
CA ARG A 80 -3.08 -14.04 -27.16
C ARG A 80 -4.11 -14.30 -28.23
#